data_AF-N9MZE1-F1
#
_entry.id   AF-N9MZE1-F1
#
_cell.length_a   1.000
_cell.length_b   1.000
_cell.length_c   1.000
_cell.angle_alpha   90.00
_cell.angle_beta   90.00
_cell.angle_gamma   90.00
#
_symmetry.space_group_name_H-M   'P 1'
#
loop_
_entity.id
_entity.type
_entity.pdbx_description
1 polymer ?
#
loop_
_entity_poly.entity_id
_entity_poly.type
_entity_poly.pdbx_seq_one_letter_code
_entity_poly.pdbx_strand_id
1 'polypeptide(L)'
;MAIFNYTDAGRFYYVGSQIITNKLTGTVYYISLVEKVVIAYKGKSKKPFIYTRFKTVERMKEAVSQNIQSDNLSHQNAIKNKEEQKARIKKFRDQLEIGTILYTSWGYEQTNVDFYQVIEKSGAYCVIRELKQAYDATGSMQGYVVPLPNEFTSKEPMKKKIMDNYIVIHQSANATVLDFELLPTGTKVYKRCYTSSYA
;
A
#
# COMPACT_ATOMS: atom_id res chain seq x y z
N MET A 1 -7.21 32.86 -34.41
CA MET A 1 -6.69 32.88 -33.04
C MET A 1 -7.58 31.96 -32.22
N ALA A 2 -7.03 30.93 -31.56
CA ALA A 2 -7.85 29.96 -30.83
C ALA A 2 -8.47 30.64 -29.60
N ILE A 3 -9.79 30.61 -29.48
CA ILE A 3 -10.52 31.18 -28.34
C ILE A 3 -10.78 30.07 -27.32
N PHE A 4 -10.49 30.35 -26.05
CA PHE A 4 -10.74 29.44 -24.93
C PHE A 4 -11.66 30.09 -23.91
N ASN A 5 -12.45 29.26 -23.23
CA ASN A 5 -13.33 29.64 -22.13
C ASN A 5 -12.98 28.85 -20.88
N TYR A 6 -13.48 29.33 -19.74
CA TYR A 6 -13.42 28.62 -18.46
C TYR A 6 -14.82 28.22 -18.02
N THR A 7 -14.92 27.03 -17.46
CA THR A 7 -16.10 26.64 -16.66
C THR A 7 -16.07 27.34 -15.31
N ASP A 8 -17.22 27.38 -14.62
CA ASP A 8 -17.33 27.93 -13.26
C ASP A 8 -16.38 27.22 -12.27
N ALA A 9 -16.02 25.96 -12.55
CA ALA A 9 -15.04 25.19 -11.78
C ALA A 9 -13.58 25.59 -12.04
N GLY A 10 -13.31 26.54 -12.94
CA GLY A 10 -11.98 26.99 -13.34
C GLY A 10 -11.26 26.06 -14.32
N ARG A 11 -11.99 25.20 -15.05
CA ARG A 11 -11.41 24.35 -16.10
C ARG A 11 -11.49 25.05 -17.44
N PHE A 12 -10.36 25.14 -18.15
CA PHE A 12 -10.33 25.74 -19.47
C PHE A 12 -10.70 24.72 -20.56
N TYR A 13 -11.28 25.22 -21.65
CA TYR A 13 -11.57 24.43 -22.84
C TYR A 13 -11.66 25.34 -24.06
N TYR A 14 -11.45 24.80 -25.27
CA TYR A 14 -11.59 25.58 -26.50
C TYR A 14 -13.06 25.80 -26.84
N VAL A 15 -13.40 27.01 -27.29
CA VAL A 15 -14.77 27.32 -27.73
C VAL A 15 -15.18 26.39 -28.88
N GLY A 16 -16.41 25.86 -28.83
CA GLY A 16 -16.89 24.87 -29.80
C GLY A 16 -16.44 23.44 -29.55
N SER A 17 -15.80 23.14 -28.42
CA SER A 17 -15.47 21.77 -28.03
C SER A 17 -16.72 20.94 -27.71
N GLN A 18 -16.75 19.70 -28.19
CA GLN A 18 -17.74 18.72 -27.76
C GLN A 18 -17.39 18.16 -26.38
N ILE A 19 -18.39 17.96 -25.53
CA ILE A 19 -18.19 17.49 -24.16
C ILE A 19 -18.67 16.04 -24.05
N ILE A 20 -17.76 15.14 -23.68
CA ILE A 20 -18.08 13.73 -23.39
C ILE A 20 -17.78 13.48 -21.92
N THR A 21 -18.73 12.90 -21.19
CA THR A 21 -18.55 12.57 -19.77
C THR A 21 -18.59 11.06 -19.58
N ASN A 22 -17.50 10.50 -19.06
CA ASN A 22 -17.48 9.14 -18.57
C ASN A 22 -18.15 9.10 -17.19
N LYS A 23 -19.39 8.62 -17.12
CA LYS A 23 -20.16 8.56 -15.87
C LYS A 23 -19.57 7.61 -14.83
N LEU A 24 -18.84 6.56 -15.25
CA LEU A 24 -18.27 5.56 -14.34
C LEU A 24 -17.16 6.18 -13.48
N THR A 25 -16.29 6.96 -14.09
CA THR A 25 -15.12 7.54 -13.42
C THR A 25 -15.26 9.03 -13.10
N GLY A 26 -16.28 9.69 -13.65
CA GLY A 26 -16.49 11.14 -13.54
C GLY A 26 -15.50 11.95 -14.36
N THR A 27 -14.83 11.33 -15.35
CA THR A 27 -13.89 12.02 -16.24
C THR A 27 -14.66 12.76 -17.34
N VAL A 28 -14.35 14.06 -17.52
CA VAL A 28 -14.95 14.93 -18.54
C VAL A 28 -13.92 15.25 -19.61
N TYR A 29 -14.28 15.03 -20.88
CA TYR A 29 -13.47 15.28 -22.06
C TYR A 29 -14.04 16.45 -22.85
N TYR A 30 -13.22 17.45 -23.14
CA TYR A 30 -13.48 18.54 -24.08
C TYR A 30 -12.71 18.26 -25.37
N ILE A 31 -13.42 18.06 -26.47
CA ILE A 31 -12.87 17.65 -27.76
C ILE A 31 -13.11 18.76 -28.77
N SER A 32 -12.04 19.48 -29.14
CA SER A 32 -12.09 20.48 -30.20
C SER A 32 -11.68 19.85 -31.53
N LEU A 33 -12.64 19.71 -32.45
CA LEU A 33 -12.38 19.20 -33.79
C LEU A 33 -11.60 20.21 -34.66
N VAL A 34 -11.83 21.52 -34.43
CA VAL A 34 -11.19 22.62 -35.18
C VAL A 34 -9.71 22.71 -34.82
N GLU A 35 -9.40 22.79 -33.53
CA GLU A 35 -8.02 22.90 -33.04
C GLU A 35 -7.29 21.54 -33.02
N LYS A 36 -8.06 20.44 -33.14
CA LYS A 36 -7.65 19.04 -33.00
C LYS A 36 -7.01 18.78 -31.64
N VAL A 37 -7.67 19.25 -30.59
CA VAL A 37 -7.17 19.18 -29.21
C VAL A 37 -8.18 18.45 -28.33
N VAL A 38 -7.66 17.59 -27.46
CA VAL A 38 -8.45 16.96 -26.39
C VAL A 38 -7.92 17.45 -25.04
N ILE A 39 -8.84 17.92 -24.21
CA ILE A 39 -8.57 18.27 -22.81
C ILE A 39 -9.48 17.40 -21.94
N ALA A 40 -8.91 16.61 -21.03
CA ALA A 40 -9.69 15.78 -20.11
C ALA A 40 -9.41 16.15 -18.66
N TYR A 41 -10.46 16.19 -17.84
CA TYR A 41 -10.39 16.45 -16.40
C TYR A 41 -11.00 15.29 -15.63
N LYS A 42 -10.26 14.76 -14.66
CA LYS A 42 -10.72 13.65 -13.81
C LYS A 42 -11.41 14.17 -12.55
N GLY A 43 -12.62 13.66 -12.27
CA GLY A 43 -13.37 13.98 -11.05
C GLY A 43 -13.58 15.48 -10.85
N LYS A 44 -13.06 16.05 -9.75
CA LYS A 44 -13.11 17.48 -9.40
C LYS A 44 -11.80 18.24 -9.65
N SER A 45 -10.81 17.63 -10.32
CA SER A 45 -9.51 18.27 -10.58
C SER A 45 -9.66 19.53 -11.45
N LYS A 46 -8.87 20.57 -11.13
CA LYS A 46 -8.68 21.77 -11.96
C LYS A 46 -7.54 21.62 -12.97
N LYS A 47 -6.58 20.73 -12.71
CA LYS A 47 -5.49 20.42 -13.64
C LYS A 47 -5.96 19.36 -14.65
N PRO A 48 -5.74 19.56 -15.97
CA PRO A 48 -6.10 18.55 -16.95
C PRO A 48 -5.24 17.29 -16.77
N PHE A 49 -5.89 16.15 -16.84
CA PHE A 49 -5.24 14.84 -16.88
C PHE A 49 -4.68 14.56 -18.28
N ILE A 50 -5.42 14.94 -19.32
CA ILE A 50 -4.97 14.91 -20.72
C ILE A 50 -5.07 16.32 -21.26
N TYR A 51 -4.02 16.77 -21.93
CA TYR A 51 -4.03 17.98 -22.72
C TYR A 51 -3.09 17.78 -23.91
N THR A 52 -3.66 17.30 -25.02
CA THR A 52 -2.85 16.86 -26.17
C THR A 52 -3.48 17.34 -27.48
N ARG A 53 -2.62 17.80 -28.39
CA ARG A 53 -2.98 18.16 -29.76
C ARG A 53 -2.67 17.02 -30.72
N PHE A 54 -3.54 16.81 -31.69
CA PHE A 54 -3.45 15.73 -32.67
C PHE A 54 -3.29 16.30 -34.09
N LYS A 55 -2.59 15.53 -34.95
CA LYS A 55 -2.42 15.87 -36.37
C LYS A 55 -3.70 15.62 -37.18
N THR A 56 -4.40 14.54 -36.87
CA THR A 56 -5.63 14.08 -37.55
C THR A 56 -6.77 13.86 -36.56
N VAL A 57 -8.01 14.02 -37.04
CA VAL A 57 -9.22 13.83 -36.23
C VAL A 57 -9.46 12.35 -35.91
N GLU A 58 -9.08 11.44 -36.80
CA GLU A 58 -9.20 9.99 -36.60
C GLU A 58 -8.38 9.51 -35.41
N ARG A 59 -7.09 9.89 -35.35
CA ARG A 59 -6.22 9.58 -34.21
C ARG A 59 -6.74 10.17 -32.91
N MET A 60 -7.37 11.33 -32.97
CA MET A 60 -7.98 11.96 -31.81
C MET A 60 -9.15 11.11 -31.27
N LYS A 61 -10.06 10.65 -32.14
CA LYS A 61 -11.18 9.78 -31.76
C LYS A 61 -10.69 8.45 -31.18
N GLU A 62 -9.71 7.83 -31.83
CA GLU A 62 -9.10 6.59 -31.36
C GLU A 62 -8.47 6.77 -29.97
N ALA A 63 -7.67 7.83 -29.78
CA ALA A 63 -7.05 8.13 -28.50
C ALA A 63 -8.09 8.37 -27.39
N VAL A 64 -9.18 9.10 -27.68
CA VAL A 64 -10.26 9.28 -26.69
C VAL A 64 -10.90 7.93 -26.33
N SER A 65 -11.21 7.09 -27.31
CA SER A 65 -11.80 5.77 -27.09
C SER A 65 -10.90 4.87 -26.21
N GLN A 66 -9.61 4.76 -26.58
CA GLN A 66 -8.63 3.98 -25.82
C GLN A 66 -8.46 4.49 -24.39
N ASN A 67 -8.43 5.81 -24.19
CA ASN A 67 -8.32 6.41 -22.86
C ASN A 67 -9.55 6.11 -21.99
N ILE A 68 -10.77 6.20 -22.55
CA ILE A 68 -12.00 5.86 -21.82
C ILE A 68 -11.99 4.39 -21.41
N GLN A 69 -11.60 3.50 -22.32
CA GLN A 69 -11.49 2.06 -22.03
C GLN A 69 -10.46 1.79 -20.92
N SER A 70 -9.28 2.42 -21.00
CA SER A 70 -8.23 2.28 -20.00
C SER A 70 -8.65 2.83 -18.62
N ASP A 71 -9.35 3.97 -18.57
CA ASP A 71 -9.86 4.56 -17.33
C ASP A 71 -10.92 3.65 -16.69
N ASN A 72 -11.82 3.06 -17.49
CA ASN A 72 -12.81 2.09 -17.03
C ASN A 72 -12.17 0.81 -16.48
N LEU A 73 -11.19 0.25 -17.20
CA LEU A 73 -10.46 -0.93 -16.77
C LEU A 73 -9.70 -0.65 -15.47
N SER A 74 -9.04 0.51 -15.38
CA SER A 74 -8.34 0.93 -14.16
C SER A 74 -9.30 1.05 -12.98
N HIS A 75 -10.51 1.57 -13.20
CA HIS A 75 -11.54 1.66 -12.16
C HIS A 75 -12.01 0.27 -11.69
N GLN A 76 -12.28 -0.66 -12.62
CA GLN A 76 -12.66 -2.03 -12.30
C GLN A 76 -11.55 -2.77 -11.53
N ASN A 77 -10.29 -2.64 -11.98
CA ASN A 77 -9.14 -3.22 -11.30
C ASN A 77 -8.98 -2.65 -9.88
N ALA A 78 -9.21 -1.34 -9.69
CA ALA A 78 -9.15 -0.73 -8.36
C ALA A 78 -10.22 -1.31 -7.41
N ILE A 79 -11.44 -1.58 -7.90
CA ILE A 79 -12.50 -2.23 -7.13
C ILE A 79 -12.08 -3.66 -6.76
N LYS A 80 -11.66 -4.46 -7.76
CA LYS A 80 -11.22 -5.84 -7.57
C LYS A 80 -10.07 -5.93 -6.57
N ASN A 81 -9.02 -5.12 -6.75
CA ASN A 81 -7.86 -5.08 -5.86
C ASN A 81 -8.26 -4.74 -4.42
N LYS A 82 -9.24 -3.84 -4.22
CA LYS A 82 -9.74 -3.49 -2.89
C LYS A 82 -10.51 -4.65 -2.25
N GLU A 83 -11.28 -5.40 -3.03
CA GLU A 83 -11.98 -6.60 -2.55
C GLU A 83 -11.01 -7.73 -2.20
N GLU A 84 -10.05 -8.00 -3.06
CA GLU A 84 -9.00 -8.98 -2.81
C GLU A 84 -8.17 -8.61 -1.57
N GLN A 85 -7.80 -7.33 -1.41
CA GLN A 85 -7.09 -6.86 -0.23
C GLN A 85 -7.91 -7.07 1.06
N LYS A 86 -9.22 -6.78 1.04
CA LYS A 86 -10.10 -7.07 2.18
C LYS A 86 -10.13 -8.57 2.49
N ALA A 87 -10.18 -9.42 1.47
CA ALA A 87 -10.17 -10.87 1.64
C ALA A 87 -8.85 -11.38 2.23
N ARG A 88 -7.69 -10.88 1.76
CA ARG A 88 -6.38 -11.22 2.31
C ARG A 88 -6.22 -10.75 3.76
N ILE A 89 -6.63 -9.53 4.06
CA ILE A 89 -6.65 -9.01 5.44
C ILE A 89 -7.52 -9.89 6.34
N LYS A 90 -8.71 -10.28 5.88
CA LYS A 90 -9.60 -11.17 6.65
C LYS A 90 -8.93 -12.52 6.90
N LYS A 91 -8.37 -13.14 5.86
CA LYS A 91 -7.65 -14.42 5.95
C LYS A 91 -6.49 -14.34 6.96
N PHE A 92 -5.66 -13.31 6.87
CA PHE A 92 -4.55 -13.11 7.79
C PHE A 92 -5.03 -12.90 9.23
N ARG A 93 -6.11 -12.13 9.41
CA ARG A 93 -6.74 -11.99 10.73
C ARG A 93 -7.17 -13.33 11.27
N ASP A 94 -7.81 -14.18 10.48
CA ASP A 94 -8.30 -15.47 10.95
C ASP A 94 -7.13 -16.39 11.33
N GLN A 95 -6.04 -16.37 10.56
CA GLN A 95 -4.82 -17.17 10.80
C GLN A 95 -3.94 -16.66 11.96
N LEU A 96 -4.01 -15.38 12.31
CA LEU A 96 -3.20 -14.83 13.40
C LEU A 96 -3.75 -15.30 14.75
N GLU A 97 -2.91 -15.97 15.54
CA GLU A 97 -3.28 -16.54 16.83
C GLU A 97 -2.65 -15.79 18.00
N ILE A 98 -3.23 -15.97 19.19
CA ILE A 98 -2.58 -15.51 20.43
C ILE A 98 -1.33 -16.37 20.65
N GLY A 99 -0.22 -15.72 21.00
CA GLY A 99 1.09 -16.35 21.11
C GLY A 99 1.90 -16.37 19.81
N THR A 100 1.35 -15.91 18.68
CA THR A 100 2.15 -15.72 17.46
C THR A 100 3.26 -14.70 17.71
N ILE A 101 4.48 -15.04 17.31
CA ILE A 101 5.63 -14.13 17.34
C ILE A 101 5.73 -13.40 16.02
N LEU A 102 5.89 -12.10 16.12
CA LEU A 102 6.12 -11.17 15.03
C LEU A 102 7.52 -10.61 15.18
N TYR A 103 8.14 -10.23 14.06
CA TYR A 103 9.41 -9.53 14.08
C TYR A 103 9.35 -8.32 13.14
N THR A 104 10.15 -7.32 13.45
CA THR A 104 10.41 -6.20 12.55
C THR A 104 11.91 -5.95 12.50
N SER A 105 12.41 -5.53 11.35
CA SER A 105 13.80 -5.11 11.19
C SER A 105 13.82 -3.70 10.64
N TRP A 106 14.66 -2.85 11.24
CA TRP A 106 14.72 -1.43 10.92
C TRP A 106 16.11 -0.89 11.19
N GLY A 107 16.37 0.27 10.60
CA GLY A 107 17.51 1.10 10.92
C GLY A 107 18.30 1.49 9.68
N TYR A 108 19.12 2.52 9.85
CA TYR A 108 19.79 3.22 8.77
C TYR A 108 21.28 2.90 8.79
N GLU A 109 21.95 3.16 9.92
CA GLU A 109 23.36 2.83 10.16
C GLU A 109 23.55 1.46 10.83
N GLN A 110 22.49 0.95 11.45
CA GLN A 110 22.46 -0.35 12.12
C GLN A 110 21.16 -1.07 11.75
N THR A 111 21.24 -2.36 11.46
CA THR A 111 20.11 -3.26 11.30
C THR A 111 19.68 -3.75 12.67
N ASN A 112 18.70 -3.09 13.28
CA ASN A 112 18.04 -3.55 14.50
C ASN A 112 16.91 -4.51 14.16
N VAL A 113 16.65 -5.44 15.08
CA VAL A 113 15.53 -6.38 15.01
C VAL A 113 14.82 -6.35 16.34
N ASP A 114 13.52 -6.15 16.30
CA ASP A 114 12.65 -6.22 17.48
C ASP A 114 11.62 -7.34 17.29
N PHE A 115 11.33 -8.05 18.38
CA PHE A 115 10.34 -9.12 18.41
C PHE A 115 9.14 -8.75 19.25
N TYR A 116 7.96 -9.20 18.83
CA TYR A 116 6.70 -8.97 19.54
C TYR A 116 5.89 -10.26 19.61
N GLN A 117 5.16 -10.47 20.68
CA GLN A 117 4.20 -11.55 20.81
C GLN A 117 2.79 -10.99 20.87
N VAL A 118 1.87 -11.61 20.12
CA VAL A 118 0.44 -11.31 20.21
C VAL A 118 -0.09 -11.85 21.54
N ILE A 119 -0.57 -10.96 22.42
CA ILE A 119 -1.13 -11.35 23.72
C ILE A 119 -2.66 -11.36 23.71
N GLU A 120 -3.28 -10.54 22.86
CA GLU A 120 -4.73 -10.49 22.70
C GLU A 120 -5.12 -10.19 21.25
N LYS A 121 -6.32 -10.61 20.87
CA LYS A 121 -6.89 -10.39 19.54
C LYS A 121 -8.36 -9.98 19.66
N SER A 122 -8.72 -8.88 19.01
CA SER A 122 -10.09 -8.34 19.00
C SER A 122 -10.43 -7.75 17.64
N GLY A 123 -11.23 -8.49 16.87
CA GLY A 123 -11.71 -8.07 15.55
C GLY A 123 -10.57 -7.70 14.59
N ALA A 124 -10.48 -6.41 14.24
CA ALA A 124 -9.46 -5.87 13.33
C ALA A 124 -8.13 -5.52 14.01
N TYR A 125 -8.04 -5.68 15.33
CA TYR A 125 -6.92 -5.26 16.15
C TYR A 125 -6.35 -6.43 16.95
N CYS A 126 -5.09 -6.30 17.33
CA CYS A 126 -4.42 -7.17 18.29
C CYS A 126 -3.67 -6.31 19.31
N VAL A 127 -3.43 -6.87 20.48
CA VAL A 127 -2.48 -6.30 21.45
C VAL A 127 -1.21 -7.12 21.36
N ILE A 128 -0.10 -6.42 21.14
CA ILE A 128 1.23 -7.00 21.05
C ILE A 128 2.10 -6.50 22.20
N ARG A 129 3.05 -7.33 22.62
CA ARG A 129 4.04 -6.95 23.63
C ARG A 129 5.44 -7.32 23.15
N GLU A 130 6.38 -6.41 23.37
CA GLU A 130 7.77 -6.61 22.96
C GLU A 130 8.44 -7.71 23.79
N LEU A 131 9.17 -8.59 23.10
CA LEU A 131 9.92 -9.69 23.69
C LEU A 131 11.38 -9.31 23.90
N LYS A 132 12.00 -9.96 24.88
CA LYS A 132 13.45 -10.05 24.98
C LYS A 132 13.99 -10.94 23.86
N GLN A 133 15.27 -10.78 23.58
CA GLN A 133 15.97 -11.56 22.57
C GLN A 133 17.31 -12.07 23.10
N ALA A 134 17.71 -13.25 22.67
CA ALA A 134 19.06 -13.74 22.85
C ALA A 134 19.91 -13.32 21.65
N TYR A 135 21.13 -12.87 21.91
CA TYR A 135 22.08 -12.41 20.91
C TYR A 135 23.20 -13.44 20.75
N ASP A 136 23.48 -13.81 19.51
CA ASP A 136 24.54 -14.71 19.08
C ASP A 136 25.54 -13.92 18.23
N ALA A 137 26.70 -13.60 18.83
CA ALA A 137 27.73 -12.80 18.18
C ALA A 137 28.50 -13.64 17.16
N THR A 138 28.50 -13.23 15.89
CA THR A 138 29.23 -13.94 14.83
C THR A 138 30.44 -13.17 14.29
N GLY A 139 30.59 -11.91 14.66
CA GLY A 139 31.75 -11.10 14.31
C GLY A 139 31.70 -9.72 14.96
N SER A 140 32.64 -8.85 14.58
CA SER A 140 32.63 -7.46 15.05
C SER A 140 31.36 -6.76 14.57
N MET A 141 30.57 -6.24 15.51
CA MET A 141 29.35 -5.48 15.24
C MET A 141 28.29 -6.21 14.40
N GLN A 142 28.31 -7.54 14.37
CA GLN A 142 27.31 -8.35 13.68
C GLN A 142 26.98 -9.64 14.44
N GLY A 143 25.75 -10.10 14.27
CA GLY A 143 25.28 -11.32 14.90
C GLY A 143 23.90 -11.72 14.47
N TYR A 144 23.35 -12.68 15.19
CA TYR A 144 21.99 -13.12 15.05
C TYR A 144 21.23 -12.90 16.34
N VAL A 145 19.93 -12.64 16.23
CA VAL A 145 19.02 -12.57 17.35
C VAL A 145 17.89 -13.58 17.19
N VAL A 146 17.47 -14.15 18.32
CA VAL A 146 16.29 -15.02 18.40
C VAL A 146 15.35 -14.51 19.48
N PRO A 147 14.03 -14.58 19.27
CA PRO A 147 13.07 -14.19 20.29
C PRO A 147 13.13 -15.17 21.48
N LEU A 148 12.88 -14.66 22.68
CA LEU A 148 12.62 -15.47 23.86
C LEU A 148 11.10 -15.49 24.11
N PRO A 149 10.38 -16.57 23.73
CA PRO A 149 8.92 -16.62 23.85
C PRO A 149 8.47 -16.44 25.31
N ASN A 150 7.41 -15.65 25.52
CA ASN A 150 6.86 -15.29 26.85
C ASN A 150 7.81 -14.49 27.78
N GLU A 151 9.01 -14.11 27.33
CA GLU A 151 9.88 -13.21 28.07
C GLU A 151 9.70 -11.77 27.58
N PHE A 152 8.89 -11.00 28.29
CA PHE A 152 8.56 -9.64 27.89
C PHE A 152 9.55 -8.59 28.40
N THR A 153 9.71 -7.53 27.62
CA THR A 153 10.40 -6.29 28.06
C THR A 153 9.50 -5.51 29.03
N SER A 154 10.07 -4.55 29.76
CA SER A 154 9.34 -3.62 30.66
C SER A 154 8.42 -2.65 29.93
N LYS A 155 8.44 -2.61 28.59
CA LYS A 155 7.58 -1.76 27.78
C LYS A 155 6.12 -2.21 27.87
N GLU A 156 5.23 -1.22 27.85
CA GLU A 156 3.79 -1.43 27.87
C GLU A 156 3.27 -2.14 26.61
N PRO A 157 2.20 -2.96 26.72
CA PRO A 157 1.55 -3.56 25.56
C PRO A 157 0.97 -2.50 24.62
N MET A 158 1.01 -2.77 23.32
CA MET A 158 0.52 -1.87 22.29
C MET A 158 -0.64 -2.49 21.51
N LYS A 159 -1.76 -1.76 21.41
CA LYS A 159 -2.87 -2.14 20.53
C LYS A 159 -2.58 -1.69 19.09
N LYS A 160 -2.49 -2.62 18.16
CA LYS A 160 -2.19 -2.37 16.74
C LYS A 160 -3.24 -2.96 15.81
N LYS A 161 -3.38 -2.36 14.64
CA LYS A 161 -4.32 -2.81 13.60
C LYS A 161 -3.67 -3.87 12.73
N ILE A 162 -4.42 -4.94 12.44
CA ILE A 162 -4.00 -6.02 11.56
C ILE A 162 -4.28 -5.62 10.11
N MET A 163 -3.22 -5.62 9.29
CA MET A 163 -3.23 -5.26 7.87
C MET A 163 -3.03 -6.51 6.98
N ASP A 164 -2.64 -6.32 5.73
CA ASP A 164 -2.46 -7.38 4.73
C ASP A 164 -1.12 -8.09 4.98
N ASN A 165 -1.13 -9.14 5.79
CA ASN A 165 0.03 -9.95 6.24
C ASN A 165 1.03 -9.28 7.20
N TYR A 166 0.75 -8.08 7.70
CA TYR A 166 1.61 -7.41 8.67
C TYR A 166 0.82 -6.57 9.68
N ILE A 167 1.52 -6.12 10.71
CA ILE A 167 1.04 -5.20 11.74
C ILE A 167 1.94 -3.96 11.75
N VAL A 168 1.33 -2.78 11.75
CA VAL A 168 2.07 -1.51 11.77
C VAL A 168 2.55 -1.22 13.18
N ILE A 169 3.86 -1.07 13.38
CA ILE A 169 4.45 -0.73 14.68
C ILE A 169 4.57 0.78 14.79
N HIS A 170 5.30 1.41 13.88
CA HIS A 170 5.41 2.87 13.73
C HIS A 170 5.53 3.24 12.24
N GLN A 171 5.74 4.53 11.93
CA GLN A 171 5.70 5.06 10.56
C GLN A 171 6.61 4.32 9.56
N SER A 172 7.70 3.71 10.04
CA SER A 172 8.74 3.10 9.19
C SER A 172 9.01 1.63 9.53
N ALA A 173 8.19 1.01 10.38
CA ALA A 173 8.38 -0.39 10.77
C ALA A 173 7.05 -1.15 10.76
N ASN A 174 7.06 -2.24 10.00
CA ASN A 174 5.99 -3.23 9.94
C ASN A 174 6.52 -4.53 10.53
N ALA A 175 5.70 -5.17 11.35
CA ALA A 175 6.00 -6.48 11.91
C ALA A 175 5.25 -7.57 11.15
N THR A 176 5.97 -8.62 10.75
CA THR A 176 5.45 -9.80 10.06
C THR A 176 5.60 -11.02 10.94
N VAL A 177 4.82 -12.07 10.68
CA VAL A 177 4.93 -13.34 11.40
C VAL A 177 6.35 -13.89 11.21
N LEU A 178 6.97 -14.30 12.32
CA LEU A 178 8.27 -14.94 12.30
C LEU A 178 8.09 -16.42 12.00
N ASP A 179 8.83 -16.92 11.01
CA ASP A 179 8.84 -18.33 10.64
C ASP A 179 9.36 -19.19 11.80
N PHE A 180 8.74 -20.36 11.97
CA PHE A 180 9.15 -21.35 12.97
C PHE A 180 9.05 -22.76 12.40
N GLU A 181 9.88 -23.64 12.93
CA GLU A 181 9.85 -25.08 12.69
C GLU A 181 9.25 -25.78 13.90
N LEU A 182 8.38 -26.76 13.66
CA LEU A 182 7.83 -27.60 14.72
C LEU A 182 8.70 -28.84 14.87
N LEU A 183 9.29 -29.00 16.06
CA LEU A 183 9.98 -30.23 16.40
C LEU A 183 8.97 -31.36 16.65
N PRO A 184 9.36 -32.64 16.51
CA PRO A 184 8.51 -33.79 16.85
C PRO A 184 8.00 -33.77 18.29
N THR A 185 8.68 -33.03 19.18
CA THR A 185 8.30 -32.80 20.58
C THR A 185 7.17 -31.77 20.75
N GLY A 186 6.73 -31.13 19.68
CA GLY A 186 5.70 -30.07 19.70
C GLY A 186 6.24 -28.66 20.00
N THR A 187 7.55 -28.52 20.28
CA THR A 187 8.17 -27.22 20.55
C THR A 187 8.39 -26.42 19.26
N LYS A 188 7.99 -25.15 19.27
CA LYS A 188 8.26 -24.20 18.18
C LYS A 188 9.70 -23.68 18.28
N VAL A 189 10.49 -23.90 17.23
CA VAL A 189 11.84 -23.33 17.07
C VAL A 189 11.75 -22.18 16.09
N TYR A 190 11.97 -20.96 16.57
CA TYR A 190 11.87 -19.76 15.74
C TYR A 190 13.16 -19.53 14.95
N LYS A 191 13.01 -19.04 13.72
CA LYS A 191 14.14 -18.69 12.87
C LYS A 191 14.90 -17.50 13.45
N ARG A 192 16.23 -17.55 13.41
CA ARG A 192 17.10 -16.43 13.79
C ARG A 192 17.08 -15.31 12.76
N CYS A 193 17.19 -14.06 13.22
CA CYS A 193 17.27 -12.87 12.37
C CYS A 193 18.67 -12.26 12.46
N TYR A 194 19.20 -11.76 11.34
CA TYR A 194 20.52 -11.11 11.31
C TYR A 194 20.42 -9.65 11.78
N THR A 195 21.42 -9.21 12.54
CA THR A 195 21.59 -7.83 12.98
C THR A 195 23.05 -7.43 12.77
N SER A 196 23.27 -6.17 12.36
CA SER A 196 24.61 -5.65 12.09
C SER A 196 24.64 -4.15 12.30
N SER A 197 25.79 -3.61 12.67
CA SER A 197 26.08 -2.18 12.62
C SER A 197 27.14 -1.95 11.57
N TYR A 198 26.90 -0.99 10.69
CA TYR A 198 27.89 -0.54 9.72
C TYR A 198 28.78 0.48 10.41
N ALA A 199 30.06 0.14 10.56
CA ALA A 199 31.10 1.06 11.03
C ALA A 199 31.71 1.81 9.85
#